data_AF-A0A847LVI0-F1
#
_entry.id   AF-A0A847LVI0-F1
#
_cell.length_a   1.000
_cell.length_b   1.000
_cell.length_c   1.000
_cell.angle_alpha   90.00
_cell.angle_beta   90.00
_cell.angle_gamma   90.00
#
_symmetry.space_group_name_H-M   'P 1'
#
loop_
_entity.id
_entity.type
_entity.pdbx_description
1 polymer ?
#
loop_
_entity_poly.entity_id
_entity_poly.type
_entity_poly.pdbx_seq_one_letter_code
_entity_poly.pdbx_strand_id
1 'polypeptide(L)'
;MSNNRNRFIYMLKKRNQKNKNQNIDRHIKSFRSKDFVKFVKFFLVIILFICLCSSDSIYTRFLKEGSELNWVNIYSITNLKQITWQNKVAYKIKENEKNIDDFTDLIIHFNEVKKTGFSIIGNYKVIESSYLPNIENKVYGEASANFSLSHHRIKLLPDDNSIFTPGKSIKSFTISCWLYPQSSYEGNEIFSYYGPSYNKVTDQIEFTGFKVFLLANKIVLKFDNLFYLQDSPISFEINTGIELDIARWQHIAITYNHNNGELICYKNNRKTSITWLTDSSKENGTLLNAKIPYELRTYLIVGANYIGNIDEFVIEKKVEDEFDLSLYSKYGGEMVSKLIDLEYYSSDIINIELSSILEKQTILSVYYRISEDFFNISDMVIPWKKYSKDSIIQGRYIQWKIKFFPSYDGSFSPQLNDIIITYIPNLPPAPPKELKYELMENSQVKISWRKNLETDLYGYYVYYGYKSGFYINNDALEGKSPVFTTENYIILTLKPETEYFVAIKAADKAAYHQKSQFSEEIVFRTF
;
A
#
# COMPACT_ATOMS: atom_id res chain seq x y z
N MET A 1 -64.49 1.19 -62.93
CA MET A 1 -64.65 -0.20 -62.44
C MET A 1 -63.66 -0.47 -61.30
N SER A 2 -63.93 0.17 -60.16
CA SER A 2 -63.33 -0.10 -58.86
C SER A 2 -64.12 -1.22 -58.18
N ASN A 3 -63.72 -2.49 -58.33
CA ASN A 3 -64.12 -3.55 -57.38
C ASN A 3 -63.39 -4.90 -57.49
N ASN A 4 -62.48 -5.11 -58.45
CA ASN A 4 -61.83 -6.43 -58.62
C ASN A 4 -60.41 -6.57 -58.03
N ARG A 5 -59.79 -5.51 -57.51
CA ARG A 5 -58.44 -5.60 -56.92
C ARG A 5 -58.43 -5.93 -55.42
N ASN A 6 -59.49 -5.61 -54.67
CA ASN A 6 -59.57 -5.86 -53.23
C ASN A 6 -60.07 -7.25 -52.83
N ARG A 7 -60.74 -8.00 -53.73
CA ARG A 7 -61.19 -9.38 -53.45
C ARG A 7 -60.07 -10.41 -53.54
N PHE A 8 -59.01 -10.15 -54.32
CA PHE A 8 -57.88 -11.08 -54.49
C PHE A 8 -56.93 -11.08 -53.28
N ILE A 9 -56.75 -9.93 -52.63
CA ILE A 9 -55.84 -9.77 -51.48
C ILE A 9 -56.43 -10.38 -50.20
N TYR A 10 -57.76 -10.39 -50.04
CA TYR A 10 -58.41 -10.98 -48.86
C TYR A 10 -58.46 -12.53 -48.91
N MET A 11 -58.55 -13.12 -50.11
CA MET A 11 -58.55 -14.59 -50.28
C MET A 11 -57.16 -15.23 -50.07
N LEU A 12 -56.07 -14.52 -50.37
CA LEU A 12 -54.70 -15.02 -50.15
C LEU A 12 -54.28 -15.02 -48.67
N LYS A 13 -54.79 -14.09 -47.84
CA LYS A 13 -54.50 -14.07 -46.39
C LYS A 13 -55.17 -15.20 -45.61
N LYS A 14 -56.39 -15.63 -45.98
CA LYS A 14 -57.12 -16.71 -45.27
C LYS A 14 -56.59 -18.12 -45.58
N ARG A 15 -56.01 -18.34 -46.77
CA ARG A 15 -55.42 -19.64 -47.17
C ARG A 15 -54.09 -19.93 -46.45
N ASN A 16 -53.28 -18.90 -46.17
CA ASN A 16 -52.00 -19.07 -45.47
C ASN A 16 -52.12 -19.28 -43.96
N GLN A 17 -53.20 -18.80 -43.31
CA GLN A 17 -53.42 -19.05 -41.88
C GLN A 17 -53.95 -20.46 -41.57
N LYS A 18 -54.76 -21.06 -42.46
CA LYS A 18 -55.32 -22.40 -42.24
C LYS A 18 -54.28 -23.52 -42.41
N ASN A 19 -53.31 -23.35 -43.31
CA ASN A 19 -52.21 -24.32 -43.51
C ASN A 19 -51.14 -24.27 -42.41
N LYS A 20 -51.00 -23.15 -41.68
CA LYS A 20 -50.01 -23.02 -40.60
C LYS A 20 -50.47 -23.74 -39.31
N ASN A 21 -51.76 -23.75 -39.01
CA ASN A 21 -52.28 -24.39 -37.80
C ASN A 21 -52.43 -25.93 -37.91
N GLN A 22 -52.64 -26.50 -39.11
CA GLN A 22 -52.74 -27.96 -39.26
C GLN A 22 -51.40 -28.71 -39.19
N ASN A 23 -50.27 -28.03 -39.46
CA ASN A 23 -48.93 -28.63 -39.34
C ASN A 23 -48.37 -28.61 -37.90
N ILE A 24 -48.86 -27.72 -37.04
CA ILE A 24 -48.41 -27.63 -35.65
C ILE A 24 -49.04 -28.75 -34.80
N ASP A 25 -50.31 -29.09 -35.04
CA ASP A 25 -51.01 -30.14 -34.28
C ASP A 25 -50.54 -31.58 -34.60
N ARG A 26 -49.95 -31.84 -35.77
CA ARG A 26 -49.40 -33.16 -36.10
C ARG A 26 -48.00 -33.40 -35.53
N HIS A 27 -47.21 -32.35 -35.34
CA HIS A 27 -45.86 -32.47 -34.75
C HIS A 27 -45.88 -32.58 -33.21
N ILE A 28 -46.94 -32.10 -32.54
CA ILE A 28 -47.03 -32.12 -31.08
C ILE A 28 -47.48 -33.50 -30.53
N LYS A 29 -48.12 -34.35 -31.34
CA LYS A 29 -48.65 -35.65 -30.87
C LYS A 29 -47.72 -36.87 -31.01
N SER A 30 -46.56 -36.78 -31.66
CA SER A 30 -45.62 -37.92 -31.77
C SER A 30 -44.38 -37.81 -30.88
N PHE A 31 -44.25 -36.76 -30.05
CA PHE A 31 -43.04 -36.47 -29.25
C PHE A 31 -43.19 -36.77 -27.74
N ARG A 32 -44.21 -37.55 -27.34
CA ARG A 32 -44.44 -37.91 -25.92
C ARG A 32 -44.42 -39.43 -25.72
N SER A 33 -43.24 -39.97 -25.45
CA SER A 33 -43.02 -41.05 -24.47
C SER A 33 -41.56 -41.53 -24.49
N LYS A 34 -40.99 -41.81 -25.68
CA LYS A 34 -39.63 -42.37 -25.79
C LYS A 34 -38.51 -41.38 -25.45
N ASP A 35 -38.65 -40.12 -25.86
CA ASP A 35 -37.63 -39.11 -25.56
C ASP A 35 -37.70 -38.62 -24.11
N PHE A 36 -38.90 -38.61 -23.50
CA PHE A 36 -39.06 -38.31 -22.07
C PHE A 36 -38.41 -39.39 -21.18
N VAL A 37 -38.55 -40.67 -21.54
CA VAL A 37 -37.91 -41.78 -20.80
C VAL A 37 -36.39 -41.77 -20.98
N LYS A 38 -35.87 -41.43 -22.17
CA LYS A 38 -34.43 -41.22 -22.38
C LYS A 38 -33.90 -40.01 -21.59
N PHE A 39 -34.66 -38.92 -21.55
CA PHE A 39 -34.30 -37.72 -20.81
C PHE A 39 -34.26 -37.98 -19.30
N VAL A 40 -35.25 -38.71 -18.76
CA VAL A 40 -35.29 -39.09 -17.34
C VAL A 40 -34.15 -40.06 -16.98
N LYS A 41 -33.83 -41.04 -17.84
CA LYS A 41 -32.68 -41.93 -17.62
C LYS A 41 -31.33 -41.20 -17.68
N PHE A 42 -31.17 -40.26 -18.62
CA PHE A 42 -29.99 -39.42 -18.71
C PHE A 42 -29.84 -38.51 -17.47
N PHE A 43 -30.95 -37.95 -16.98
CA PHE A 43 -30.95 -37.14 -15.76
C PHE A 43 -30.67 -37.97 -14.50
N LEU A 44 -31.19 -39.20 -14.41
CA LEU A 44 -30.87 -40.15 -13.32
C LEU A 44 -29.40 -40.57 -13.33
N VAL A 45 -28.79 -40.75 -14.51
CA VAL A 45 -27.35 -41.03 -14.64
C VAL A 45 -26.52 -39.81 -14.24
N ILE A 46 -26.94 -38.58 -14.59
CA ILE A 46 -26.29 -37.35 -14.14
C ILE A 46 -26.42 -37.17 -12.62
N ILE A 47 -27.59 -37.44 -12.04
CA ILE A 47 -27.80 -37.37 -10.58
C ILE A 47 -26.97 -38.46 -9.87
N LEU A 48 -26.89 -39.68 -10.42
CA LEU A 48 -25.99 -40.71 -9.89
C LEU A 48 -24.51 -40.30 -10.03
N PHE A 49 -24.13 -39.64 -11.12
CA PHE A 49 -22.76 -39.15 -11.34
C PHE A 49 -22.42 -38.00 -10.37
N ILE A 50 -23.37 -37.09 -10.11
CA ILE A 50 -23.23 -36.03 -9.10
C ILE A 50 -23.19 -36.62 -7.68
N CYS A 51 -23.94 -37.69 -7.40
CA CYS A 51 -23.90 -38.39 -6.10
C CYS A 51 -22.68 -39.30 -5.94
N LEU A 52 -22.05 -39.76 -7.03
CA LEU A 52 -20.80 -40.53 -7.00
C LEU A 52 -19.56 -39.64 -6.96
N CYS A 53 -19.68 -38.35 -7.33
CA CYS A 53 -18.62 -37.35 -7.21
C CYS A 53 -18.59 -36.63 -5.84
N SER A 54 -19.47 -36.96 -4.88
CA SER A 54 -19.32 -36.51 -3.48
C SER A 54 -18.31 -37.40 -2.72
N SER A 55 -17.15 -37.61 -3.32
CA SER A 55 -15.93 -37.92 -2.59
C SER A 55 -15.41 -36.61 -2.02
N ASP A 56 -15.17 -36.55 -0.71
CA ASP A 56 -14.61 -35.38 0.00
C ASP A 56 -13.48 -34.74 -0.81
N SER A 57 -13.84 -33.66 -1.52
CA SER A 57 -12.89 -32.92 -2.33
C SER A 57 -12.18 -32.00 -1.38
N ILE A 58 -10.86 -32.10 -1.31
CA ILE A 58 -10.03 -31.10 -0.65
C ILE A 58 -10.25 -29.78 -1.40
N TYR A 59 -11.16 -28.93 -0.91
CA TYR A 59 -11.53 -27.70 -1.60
C TYR A 59 -10.45 -26.65 -1.34
N THR A 60 -9.54 -26.50 -2.29
CA THR A 60 -8.65 -25.35 -2.33
C THR A 60 -9.45 -24.05 -2.25
N ARG A 61 -9.09 -23.19 -1.30
CA ARG A 61 -9.66 -21.85 -1.11
C ARG A 61 -8.68 -20.78 -1.56
N PHE A 62 -9.22 -19.61 -1.90
CA PHE A 62 -8.44 -18.45 -2.35
C PHE A 62 -8.78 -17.25 -1.48
N LEU A 63 -7.76 -16.66 -0.86
CA LEU A 63 -7.84 -15.30 -0.36
C LEU A 63 -7.26 -14.38 -1.43
N LYS A 64 -8.09 -13.46 -1.91
CA LYS A 64 -7.72 -12.48 -2.93
C LYS A 64 -7.80 -11.10 -2.32
N GLU A 65 -6.78 -10.31 -2.54
CA GLU A 65 -6.78 -8.87 -2.29
C GLU A 65 -6.22 -8.19 -3.53
N GLY A 66 -6.70 -6.99 -3.83
CA GLY A 66 -6.20 -6.27 -4.99
C GLY A 66 -7.22 -5.42 -5.70
N SER A 67 -6.99 -5.35 -7.01
CA SER A 67 -7.58 -4.43 -7.95
C SER A 67 -9.12 -4.41 -8.00
N GLU A 68 -9.76 -5.57 -7.84
CA GLU A 68 -11.22 -5.72 -7.87
C GLU A 68 -11.86 -5.64 -6.48
N LEU A 69 -11.05 -5.84 -5.43
CA LEU A 69 -11.51 -5.94 -4.04
C LEU A 69 -11.11 -4.74 -3.19
N ASN A 70 -10.52 -3.70 -3.81
CA ASN A 70 -10.14 -2.43 -3.19
C ASN A 70 -9.29 -2.56 -1.91
N TRP A 71 -8.45 -3.60 -1.82
CA TRP A 71 -7.46 -3.74 -0.76
C TRP A 71 -8.04 -3.60 0.66
N VAL A 72 -9.17 -4.25 0.94
CA VAL A 72 -9.93 -4.10 2.21
C VAL A 72 -9.19 -4.60 3.45
N ASN A 73 -8.26 -5.53 3.25
CA ASN A 73 -7.47 -6.14 4.32
C ASN A 73 -6.08 -5.49 4.50
N ILE A 74 -5.93 -4.20 4.21
CA ILE A 74 -4.70 -3.46 4.52
C ILE A 74 -4.73 -2.90 5.95
N TYR A 75 -3.63 -3.10 6.67
CA TYR A 75 -3.39 -2.51 7.98
C TYR A 75 -2.56 -1.23 7.88
N SER A 76 -1.44 -1.28 7.16
CA SER A 76 -0.55 -0.13 7.01
C SER A 76 0.13 -0.11 5.64
N ILE A 77 0.39 1.11 5.17
CA ILE A 77 1.15 1.40 3.96
C ILE A 77 2.20 2.44 4.32
N THR A 78 3.44 2.17 3.94
CA THR A 78 4.58 3.08 4.14
C THR A 78 5.24 3.34 2.79
N ASN A 79 5.40 4.62 2.45
CA ASN A 79 6.05 5.07 1.21
C ASN A 79 5.47 4.49 -0.11
N LEU A 80 4.15 4.24 -0.17
CA LEU A 80 3.46 3.84 -1.41
C LEU A 80 2.37 4.85 -1.81
N LYS A 81 2.17 5.03 -3.11
CA LYS A 81 1.07 5.80 -3.73
C LYS A 81 0.07 4.81 -4.33
N GLN A 82 -1.21 5.04 -4.06
CA GLN A 82 -2.28 4.37 -4.77
C GLN A 82 -2.42 4.98 -6.17
N ILE A 83 -2.52 4.15 -7.19
CA ILE A 83 -2.73 4.57 -8.58
C ILE A 83 -3.93 3.83 -9.18
N THR A 84 -4.49 4.41 -10.24
CA THR A 84 -5.49 3.73 -11.08
C THR A 84 -4.80 3.18 -12.32
N TRP A 85 -4.84 1.86 -12.49
CA TRP A 85 -4.30 1.17 -13.65
C TRP A 85 -5.40 0.33 -14.28
N GLN A 86 -5.73 0.55 -15.56
CA GLN A 86 -6.82 -0.18 -16.24
C GLN A 86 -8.16 -0.20 -15.45
N ASN A 87 -8.58 0.97 -14.93
CA ASN A 87 -9.77 1.14 -14.08
C ASN A 87 -9.76 0.35 -12.75
N LYS A 88 -8.57 -0.03 -12.29
CA LYS A 88 -8.34 -0.90 -11.13
C LYS A 88 -7.35 -0.25 -10.16
N VAL A 89 -7.47 -0.54 -8.87
CA VAL A 89 -6.57 0.02 -7.85
C VAL A 89 -5.26 -0.77 -7.81
N ALA A 90 -4.14 -0.07 -7.94
CA ALA A 90 -2.80 -0.64 -7.82
C ALA A 90 -1.91 0.26 -6.94
N TYR A 91 -0.74 -0.26 -6.54
CA TYR A 91 0.21 0.46 -5.71
C TYR A 91 1.61 0.49 -6.32
N LYS A 92 2.28 1.63 -6.16
CA LYS A 92 3.70 1.87 -6.49
C LYS A 92 4.37 2.60 -5.32
N ILE A 93 5.70 2.66 -5.31
CA ILE A 93 6.47 3.52 -4.40
C ILE A 93 6.09 4.98 -4.67
N LYS A 94 6.01 5.82 -3.63
CA LYS A 94 5.85 7.26 -3.81
C LYS A 94 7.10 7.85 -4.45
N GLU A 95 6.93 8.87 -5.27
CA GLU A 95 8.05 9.67 -5.74
C GLU A 95 8.70 10.41 -4.56
N ASN A 96 9.99 10.69 -4.68
CA ASN A 96 10.83 11.20 -3.59
C ASN A 96 10.69 12.71 -3.37
N GLU A 97 9.45 13.21 -3.37
CA GLU A 97 9.13 14.61 -3.04
C GLU A 97 9.50 14.92 -1.58
N LYS A 98 10.03 16.12 -1.32
CA LYS A 98 10.42 16.51 0.04
C LYS A 98 9.18 16.63 0.94
N ASN A 99 9.17 15.88 2.04
CA ASN A 99 8.11 16.00 3.04
C ASN A 99 8.50 17.01 4.12
N ILE A 100 7.50 17.63 4.75
CA ILE A 100 7.69 18.50 5.91
C ILE A 100 8.34 17.74 7.06
N ASP A 101 9.31 18.37 7.70
CA ASP A 101 9.98 17.92 8.91
C ASP A 101 10.26 19.12 9.85
N ASP A 102 10.83 18.86 11.02
CA ASP A 102 11.12 19.89 12.04
C ASP A 102 12.14 20.93 11.57
N PHE A 103 12.90 20.63 10.52
CA PHE A 103 13.91 21.53 9.94
C PHE A 103 13.38 22.30 8.74
N THR A 104 12.14 22.07 8.30
CA THR A 104 11.59 22.71 7.12
C THR A 104 11.35 24.20 7.36
N ASP A 105 11.91 25.04 6.49
CA ASP A 105 11.55 26.46 6.42
C ASP A 105 10.57 26.76 5.28
N LEU A 106 10.82 26.19 4.10
CA LEU A 106 9.98 26.34 2.91
C LEU A 106 10.11 25.11 2.02
N ILE A 107 8.99 24.66 1.46
CA ILE A 107 8.93 23.71 0.35
C ILE A 107 7.93 24.24 -0.68
N ILE A 108 8.33 24.20 -1.95
CA ILE A 108 7.50 24.48 -3.12
C ILE A 108 7.65 23.33 -4.11
N HIS A 109 6.59 22.53 -4.26
CA HIS A 109 6.57 21.38 -5.19
C HIS A 109 6.16 21.74 -6.62
N PHE A 110 5.44 22.84 -6.84
CA PHE A 110 4.91 23.22 -8.16
C PHE A 110 3.94 22.22 -8.82
N ASN A 111 3.30 21.35 -8.03
CA ASN A 111 2.35 20.34 -8.47
C ASN A 111 1.01 20.89 -9.04
N GLU A 112 0.73 22.19 -8.90
CA GLU A 112 -0.53 22.78 -9.33
C GLU A 112 -0.66 22.88 -10.86
N VAL A 113 -1.31 21.89 -11.47
CA VAL A 113 -1.60 21.87 -12.92
C VAL A 113 -2.64 22.94 -13.32
N LYS A 114 -3.55 23.30 -12.40
CA LYS A 114 -4.58 24.33 -12.60
C LYS A 114 -4.25 25.55 -11.73
N LYS A 115 -4.25 26.74 -12.33
CA LYS A 115 -3.98 28.03 -11.66
C LYS A 115 -5.11 28.52 -10.73
N THR A 116 -5.81 27.61 -10.05
CA THR A 116 -6.89 27.97 -9.11
C THR A 116 -6.35 28.29 -7.70
N GLY A 117 -5.06 28.07 -7.46
CA GLY A 117 -4.33 28.39 -6.24
C GLY A 117 -2.86 28.00 -6.38
N PHE A 118 -2.01 28.48 -5.48
CA PHE A 118 -0.60 28.09 -5.36
C PHE A 118 -0.32 27.79 -3.89
N SER A 119 0.11 26.57 -3.60
CA SER A 119 0.38 26.11 -2.26
C SER A 119 1.88 26.05 -2.01
N ILE A 120 2.24 26.38 -0.77
CA ILE A 120 3.59 26.20 -0.24
C ILE A 120 3.45 25.56 1.13
N ILE A 121 4.51 24.90 1.57
CA ILE A 121 4.62 24.38 2.93
C ILE A 121 5.72 25.17 3.63
N GLY A 122 5.46 25.70 4.82
CA GLY A 122 6.45 26.40 5.62
C GLY A 122 6.06 27.84 5.99
N ASN A 123 7.08 28.63 6.32
CA ASN A 123 6.97 29.85 7.12
C ASN A 123 6.84 31.13 6.28
N TYR A 124 6.03 31.09 5.22
CA TYR A 124 5.91 32.20 4.26
C TYR A 124 4.47 32.42 3.83
N LYS A 125 4.17 33.66 3.43
CA LYS A 125 2.93 34.05 2.79
C LYS A 125 3.15 34.27 1.29
N VAL A 126 2.34 33.64 0.46
CA VAL A 126 2.33 33.86 -1.00
C VAL A 126 1.75 35.24 -1.30
N ILE A 127 2.52 36.09 -1.98
CA ILE A 127 2.11 37.43 -2.43
C ILE A 127 1.82 37.44 -3.92
N GLU A 128 2.64 36.75 -4.71
CA GLU A 128 2.49 36.61 -6.16
C GLU A 128 2.93 35.20 -6.56
N SER A 129 2.20 34.55 -7.45
CA SER A 129 2.58 33.27 -8.05
C SER A 129 2.29 33.31 -9.54
N SER A 130 3.34 33.54 -10.35
CA SER A 130 3.25 33.73 -11.79
C SER A 130 4.25 32.81 -12.49
N TYR A 131 3.76 31.73 -13.09
CA TYR A 131 4.53 30.78 -13.89
C TYR A 131 3.57 29.99 -14.80
N LEU A 132 4.09 29.14 -15.68
CA LEU A 132 3.29 28.18 -16.45
C LEU A 132 3.56 26.76 -15.91
N PRO A 133 2.55 26.03 -15.39
CA PRO A 133 2.73 24.63 -15.01
C PRO A 133 3.12 23.79 -16.23
N ASN A 134 4.12 22.92 -16.08
CA ASN A 134 4.56 22.01 -17.13
C ASN A 134 4.46 20.56 -16.65
N ILE A 135 3.49 19.82 -17.21
CA ILE A 135 3.20 18.43 -16.84
C ILE A 135 4.11 17.40 -17.52
N GLU A 136 4.78 17.79 -18.61
CA GLU A 136 5.63 16.91 -19.42
C GLU A 136 7.10 16.99 -18.99
N ASN A 137 7.58 18.19 -18.68
CA ASN A 137 8.94 18.42 -18.23
C ASN A 137 8.94 18.74 -16.73
N LYS A 138 9.06 17.71 -15.90
CA LYS A 138 9.08 17.78 -14.43
C LYS A 138 10.02 16.74 -13.85
N VAL A 139 10.41 16.93 -12.60
CA VAL A 139 11.25 15.96 -11.87
C VAL A 139 10.37 15.03 -11.05
N TYR A 140 9.54 15.60 -10.18
CA TYR A 140 8.61 14.86 -9.33
C TYR A 140 7.18 15.35 -9.51
N GLY A 141 6.24 14.59 -8.95
CA GLY A 141 4.86 14.98 -8.79
C GLY A 141 4.13 15.20 -10.11
N GLU A 142 3.23 16.19 -10.14
CA GLU A 142 2.27 16.37 -11.22
C GLU A 142 2.73 17.41 -12.26
N ALA A 143 3.53 18.40 -11.87
CA ALA A 143 4.06 19.45 -12.76
C ALA A 143 5.31 20.12 -12.16
N SER A 144 6.06 20.82 -13.00
CA SER A 144 7.07 21.81 -12.57
C SER A 144 6.65 23.22 -12.95
N ALA A 145 7.38 24.23 -12.46
CA ALA A 145 7.13 25.63 -12.83
C ALA A 145 8.02 26.13 -13.97
N ASN A 146 7.42 26.45 -15.11
CA ASN A 146 8.09 27.10 -16.23
C ASN A 146 8.06 28.64 -16.11
N PHE A 147 9.24 29.23 -16.02
CA PHE A 147 9.50 30.65 -16.05
C PHE A 147 10.01 30.98 -17.46
N SER A 148 9.21 31.68 -18.26
CA SER A 148 9.52 31.99 -19.67
C SER A 148 9.06 33.38 -20.10
N LEU A 149 8.23 34.04 -19.29
CA LEU A 149 7.78 35.40 -19.53
C LEU A 149 8.43 36.34 -18.52
N SER A 150 8.71 37.58 -18.93
CA SER A 150 9.36 38.60 -18.09
C SER A 150 8.61 38.93 -16.79
N HIS A 151 7.32 38.59 -16.72
CA HIS A 151 6.50 38.77 -15.54
C HIS A 151 6.37 37.51 -14.66
N HIS A 152 6.99 36.39 -15.03
CA HIS A 152 7.00 35.19 -14.20
C HIS A 152 7.92 35.37 -12.99
N ARG A 153 7.45 34.90 -11.84
CA ARG A 153 8.10 34.87 -10.54
C ARG A 153 7.14 34.32 -9.49
N ILE A 154 7.69 33.79 -8.42
CA ILE A 154 7.00 33.65 -7.13
C ILE A 154 7.50 34.76 -6.21
N LYS A 155 6.61 35.44 -5.49
CA LYS A 155 6.97 36.35 -4.39
C LYS A 155 6.39 35.84 -3.08
N LEU A 156 7.27 35.63 -2.12
CA LEU A 156 6.95 35.14 -0.80
C LEU A 156 7.38 36.16 0.26
N LEU A 157 6.50 36.44 1.20
CA LEU A 157 6.81 37.25 2.38
C LEU A 157 7.11 36.31 3.54
N PRO A 158 8.32 36.33 4.14
CA PRO A 158 8.61 35.54 5.32
C PRO A 158 7.73 35.96 6.49
N ASP A 159 7.25 34.99 7.27
CA ASP A 159 6.57 35.24 8.55
C ASP A 159 7.57 35.28 9.72
N ASP A 160 7.06 35.31 10.95
CA ASP A 160 7.87 35.40 12.18
C ASP A 160 8.63 34.11 12.54
N ASN A 161 8.35 32.97 11.89
CA ASN A 161 9.02 31.68 12.10
C ASN A 161 10.11 31.38 11.06
N SER A 162 10.11 32.12 9.95
CA SER A 162 11.11 32.00 8.88
C SER A 162 12.53 32.27 9.37
N ILE A 163 13.53 31.66 8.73
CA ILE A 163 14.94 32.07 8.92
C ILE A 163 15.24 33.43 8.26
N PHE A 164 14.37 33.88 7.35
CA PHE A 164 14.52 35.14 6.62
C PHE A 164 13.74 36.33 7.19
N THR A 165 13.12 36.16 8.37
CA THR A 165 12.46 37.26 9.08
C THR A 165 13.45 38.41 9.37
N PRO A 166 13.13 39.66 9.00
CA PRO A 166 13.94 40.83 9.37
C PRO A 166 14.24 40.91 10.87
N GLY A 167 15.48 41.24 11.21
CA GLY A 167 15.96 41.34 12.59
C GLY A 167 16.56 40.05 13.17
N LYS A 168 16.43 38.90 12.49
CA LYS A 168 17.01 37.63 12.95
C LYS A 168 18.46 37.44 12.51
N SER A 169 19.21 36.68 13.32
CA SER A 169 20.46 36.06 12.89
C SER A 169 20.17 34.85 12.02
N ILE A 170 20.90 34.69 10.92
CA ILE A 170 20.78 33.52 10.05
C ILE A 170 21.63 32.39 10.64
N LYS A 171 20.99 31.26 10.92
CA LYS A 171 21.64 30.03 11.40
C LYS A 171 22.00 29.15 10.21
N SER A 172 22.50 27.94 10.48
CA SER A 172 22.80 27.00 9.40
C SER A 172 21.56 26.72 8.56
N PHE A 173 21.75 26.63 7.25
CA PHE A 173 20.67 26.37 6.31
C PHE A 173 21.15 25.64 5.06
N THR A 174 20.20 25.02 4.36
CA THR A 174 20.38 24.53 3.00
C THR A 174 19.25 25.08 2.13
N ILE A 175 19.57 25.64 0.97
CA ILE A 175 18.60 25.99 -0.07
C ILE A 175 18.88 25.09 -1.27
N SER A 176 17.88 24.36 -1.76
CA SER A 176 18.03 23.47 -2.90
C SER A 176 16.85 23.55 -3.86
N CYS A 177 17.11 23.21 -5.12
CA CYS A 177 16.08 23.08 -6.15
C CYS A 177 16.58 22.27 -7.34
N TRP A 178 15.64 21.73 -8.11
CA TRP A 178 15.90 21.24 -9.45
C TRP A 178 15.75 22.39 -10.46
N LEU A 179 16.70 22.47 -11.40
CA LEU A 179 16.72 23.45 -12.47
C LEU A 179 16.80 22.77 -13.83
N TYR A 180 16.00 23.25 -14.77
CA TYR A 180 16.04 22.91 -16.19
C TYR A 180 16.15 24.21 -16.99
N PRO A 181 17.36 24.70 -17.29
CA PRO A 181 17.52 25.93 -18.05
C PRO A 181 17.21 25.68 -19.52
N GLN A 182 16.31 26.49 -20.09
CA GLN A 182 16.02 26.44 -21.53
C GLN A 182 16.95 27.36 -22.33
N SER A 183 17.42 28.44 -21.69
CA SER A 183 18.43 29.35 -22.23
C SER A 183 19.19 30.02 -21.08
N SER A 184 20.40 30.53 -21.34
CA SER A 184 21.17 31.31 -20.38
C SER A 184 21.42 32.72 -20.92
N TYR A 185 21.01 33.74 -20.16
CA TYR A 185 21.37 35.14 -20.36
C TYR A 185 22.03 35.68 -19.10
N GLU A 186 22.84 36.72 -19.24
CA GLU A 186 23.45 37.39 -18.09
C GLU A 186 22.37 38.02 -17.20
N GLY A 187 22.45 37.76 -15.90
CA GLY A 187 21.53 38.33 -14.91
C GLY A 187 20.23 37.56 -14.70
N ASN A 188 20.07 36.35 -15.28
CA ASN A 188 18.94 35.48 -14.96
C ASN A 188 18.98 35.13 -13.45
N GLU A 189 18.00 35.62 -12.69
CA GLU A 189 17.93 35.41 -11.25
C GLU A 189 17.14 34.13 -10.96
N ILE A 190 17.80 33.14 -10.35
CA ILE A 190 17.17 31.87 -9.98
C ILE A 190 16.31 32.11 -8.75
N PHE A 191 16.89 32.73 -7.72
CA PHE A 191 16.15 33.21 -6.55
C PHE A 191 16.92 34.31 -5.81
N SER A 192 16.19 35.14 -5.06
CA SER A 192 16.78 36.19 -4.24
C SER A 192 15.93 36.52 -3.02
N TYR A 193 16.59 37.02 -1.98
CA TYR A 193 15.97 37.80 -0.92
C TYR A 193 16.78 39.09 -0.81
N TYR A 194 16.50 40.04 -1.69
CA TYR A 194 17.33 41.22 -1.93
C TYR A 194 16.47 42.45 -2.18
N GLY A 195 16.79 43.56 -1.53
CA GLY A 195 16.02 44.79 -1.69
C GLY A 195 16.61 45.98 -0.94
N PRO A 196 15.95 47.14 -1.02
CA PRO A 196 16.39 48.32 -0.29
C PRO A 196 16.24 48.11 1.22
N SER A 197 17.26 48.56 1.95
CA SER A 197 17.28 48.63 3.41
C SER A 197 17.82 49.99 3.82
N TYR A 198 17.19 50.61 4.82
CA TYR A 198 17.66 51.89 5.34
C TYR A 198 18.80 51.66 6.34
N ASN A 199 19.98 52.21 6.05
CA ASN A 199 21.13 52.18 6.93
C ASN A 199 21.12 53.40 7.85
N LYS A 200 20.81 53.20 9.12
CA LYS A 200 20.73 54.25 10.15
C LYS A 200 22.06 54.95 10.43
N VAL A 201 23.19 54.31 10.12
CA VAL A 201 24.53 54.85 10.40
C VAL A 201 24.96 55.81 9.29
N THR A 202 24.71 55.45 8.03
CA THR A 202 25.07 56.26 6.86
C THR A 202 23.98 57.24 6.44
N ASP A 203 22.76 57.09 7.00
CA ASP A 203 21.54 57.82 6.60
C ASP A 203 21.22 57.66 5.11
N GLN A 204 21.45 56.45 4.58
CA GLN A 204 21.27 56.12 3.16
C GLN A 204 20.45 54.84 2.97
N ILE A 205 19.81 54.73 1.81
CA ILE A 205 19.18 53.49 1.36
C ILE A 205 20.23 52.68 0.61
N GLU A 206 20.53 51.50 1.13
CA GLU A 206 21.48 50.56 0.54
C GLU A 206 20.74 49.30 0.12
N PHE A 207 21.17 48.67 -0.96
CA PHE A 207 20.65 47.35 -1.29
C PHE A 207 21.29 46.31 -0.39
N THR A 208 20.45 45.45 0.19
CA THR A 208 20.84 44.44 1.17
C THR A 208 20.13 43.14 0.88
N GLY A 209 20.81 42.02 1.10
CA GLY A 209 20.25 40.70 0.92
C GLY A 209 21.18 39.76 0.16
N PHE A 210 20.61 38.70 -0.40
CA PHE A 210 21.34 37.77 -1.25
C PHE A 210 20.62 37.49 -2.57
N LYS A 211 21.41 37.15 -3.59
CA LYS A 211 20.94 36.73 -4.91
C LYS A 211 21.70 35.53 -5.41
N VAL A 212 20.98 34.65 -6.10
CA VAL A 212 21.55 33.53 -6.86
C VAL A 212 21.15 33.73 -8.31
N PHE A 213 22.13 33.97 -9.17
CA PHE A 213 21.90 34.35 -10.56
C PHE A 213 22.93 33.71 -11.50
N LEU A 214 22.67 33.80 -12.79
CA LEU A 214 23.56 33.32 -13.83
C LEU A 214 24.41 34.44 -14.42
N LEU A 215 25.71 34.19 -14.50
CA LEU A 215 26.68 35.00 -15.24
C LEU A 215 27.47 34.07 -16.15
N ALA A 216 27.42 34.30 -17.47
CA ALA A 216 28.04 33.42 -18.47
C ALA A 216 27.74 31.92 -18.23
N ASN A 217 26.46 31.59 -17.99
CA ASN A 217 25.96 30.23 -17.70
C ASN A 217 26.48 29.59 -16.39
N LYS A 218 27.14 30.36 -15.53
CA LYS A 218 27.62 29.92 -14.23
C LYS A 218 26.79 30.52 -13.11
N ILE A 219 26.55 29.74 -12.05
CA ILE A 219 25.87 30.22 -10.86
C ILE A 219 26.81 31.13 -10.06
N VAL A 220 26.35 32.32 -9.75
CA VAL A 220 27.01 33.29 -8.90
C VAL A 220 26.10 33.59 -7.70
N LEU A 221 26.71 33.64 -6.52
CA LEU A 221 26.07 34.08 -5.30
C LEU A 221 26.54 35.50 -5.00
N LYS A 222 25.61 36.41 -4.73
CA LYS A 222 25.92 37.74 -4.23
C LYS A 222 25.30 37.93 -2.87
N PHE A 223 26.08 38.45 -1.94
CA PHE A 223 25.63 38.87 -0.61
C PHE A 223 26.00 40.33 -0.44
N ASP A 224 25.02 41.19 -0.19
CA ASP A 224 25.27 42.60 0.16
C ASP A 224 24.72 42.85 1.56
N ASN A 225 25.55 43.39 2.46
CA ASN A 225 25.15 43.86 3.79
C ASN A 225 24.39 42.84 4.66
N LEU A 226 24.61 41.54 4.45
CA LEU A 226 24.02 40.45 5.26
C LEU A 226 25.00 39.84 6.25
N PHE A 227 26.29 39.86 5.92
CA PHE A 227 27.35 39.29 6.73
C PHE A 227 28.12 40.39 7.42
N TYR A 228 28.46 40.18 8.68
CA TYR A 228 29.12 41.19 9.51
C TYR A 228 30.41 40.64 10.08
N LEU A 229 31.49 41.41 9.93
CA LEU A 229 32.69 41.24 10.74
C LEU A 229 32.59 42.20 11.91
N GLN A 230 32.34 41.65 13.11
CA GLN A 230 31.95 42.43 14.27
C GLN A 230 30.66 43.21 13.96
N ASP A 231 30.74 44.54 13.80
CA ASP A 231 29.60 45.41 13.47
C ASP A 231 29.66 45.99 12.05
N SER A 232 30.69 45.66 11.27
CA SER A 232 30.85 46.18 9.90
C SER A 232 30.21 45.23 8.89
N PRO A 233 29.22 45.70 8.09
CA PRO A 233 28.63 44.88 7.04
C PRO A 233 29.65 44.62 5.92
N ILE A 234 29.60 43.44 5.35
CA ILE A 234 30.45 42.99 4.25
C ILE A 234 29.56 42.59 3.07
N SER A 235 29.98 43.04 1.90
CA SER A 235 29.39 42.67 0.61
C SER A 235 30.43 41.93 -0.23
N PHE A 236 30.03 40.80 -0.83
CA PHE A 236 30.92 39.96 -1.64
C PHE A 236 30.14 39.11 -2.63
N GLU A 237 30.86 38.61 -3.64
CA GLU A 237 30.35 37.68 -4.64
C GLU A 237 31.17 36.39 -4.63
N ILE A 238 30.48 35.26 -4.78
CA ILE A 238 31.09 33.93 -4.90
C ILE A 238 30.75 33.40 -6.29
N ASN A 239 31.80 33.20 -7.09
CA ASN A 239 31.67 32.45 -8.33
C ASN A 239 31.76 30.96 -7.99
N THR A 240 30.63 30.25 -8.08
CA THR A 240 30.55 28.85 -7.62
C THR A 240 31.27 27.87 -8.55
N GLY A 241 31.60 28.29 -9.78
CA GLY A 241 32.11 27.39 -10.81
C GLY A 241 31.07 26.39 -11.34
N ILE A 242 29.84 26.38 -10.82
CA ILE A 242 28.75 25.54 -11.30
C ILE A 242 28.28 26.09 -12.64
N GLU A 243 28.60 25.38 -13.72
CA GLU A 243 28.03 25.61 -15.04
C GLU A 243 26.75 24.78 -15.21
N LEU A 244 25.69 25.40 -15.75
CA LEU A 244 24.42 24.73 -15.99
C LEU A 244 24.32 24.13 -17.41
N ASP A 245 23.94 22.87 -17.50
CA ASP A 245 23.68 22.22 -18.79
C ASP A 245 22.30 22.63 -19.33
N ILE A 246 22.24 23.22 -20.53
CA ILE A 246 20.96 23.59 -21.17
C ILE A 246 20.14 22.33 -21.46
N ALA A 247 18.83 22.44 -21.28
CA ALA A 247 17.85 21.41 -21.59
C ALA A 247 18.04 20.09 -20.80
N ARG A 248 18.60 20.18 -19.59
CA ARG A 248 18.79 19.03 -18.68
C ARG A 248 18.47 19.39 -17.23
N TRP A 249 17.73 18.51 -16.56
CA TRP A 249 17.48 18.62 -15.13
C TRP A 249 18.76 18.43 -14.33
N GLN A 250 19.01 19.37 -13.43
CA GLN A 250 20.15 19.36 -12.52
C GLN A 250 19.69 19.83 -11.15
N HIS A 251 20.10 19.13 -10.10
CA HIS A 251 19.84 19.55 -8.73
C HIS A 251 20.96 20.46 -8.24
N ILE A 252 20.60 21.63 -7.75
CA ILE A 252 21.51 22.60 -7.15
C ILE A 252 21.19 22.73 -5.67
N ALA A 253 22.22 22.76 -4.82
CA ALA A 253 22.05 23.08 -3.41
C ALA A 253 23.15 24.01 -2.91
N ILE A 254 22.81 24.88 -1.96
CA ILE A 254 23.72 25.78 -1.26
C ILE A 254 23.53 25.54 0.23
N THR A 255 24.56 25.05 0.90
CA THR A 255 24.55 24.73 2.32
C THR A 255 25.49 25.68 3.05
N TYR A 256 25.01 26.34 4.10
CA TYR A 256 25.80 27.22 4.96
C TYR A 256 25.80 26.69 6.40
N ASN A 257 26.98 26.61 7.00
CA ASN A 257 27.18 26.24 8.40
C ASN A 257 27.63 27.46 9.22
N HIS A 258 26.73 27.95 10.07
CA HIS A 258 27.00 29.16 10.86
C HIS A 258 28.06 28.97 11.95
N ASN A 259 28.37 27.74 12.34
CA ASN A 259 29.32 27.47 13.44
C ASN A 259 30.78 27.62 13.01
N ASN A 260 31.08 27.39 11.73
CA ASN A 260 32.44 27.45 11.18
C ASN A 260 32.55 28.34 9.93
N GLY A 261 31.43 28.91 9.46
CA GLY A 261 31.41 29.79 8.28
C GLY A 261 31.49 29.04 6.95
N GLU A 262 31.41 27.71 6.92
CA GLU A 262 31.53 26.94 5.68
C GLU A 262 30.29 27.12 4.80
N LEU A 263 30.49 27.52 3.54
CA LEU A 263 29.46 27.56 2.50
C LEU A 263 29.84 26.61 1.36
N ILE A 264 29.01 25.60 1.13
CA ILE A 264 29.22 24.57 0.11
C ILE A 264 28.13 24.67 -0.96
N CYS A 265 28.54 24.63 -2.23
CA CYS A 265 27.62 24.51 -3.36
C CYS A 265 27.69 23.10 -3.96
N TYR A 266 26.54 22.55 -4.33
CA TYR A 266 26.40 21.21 -4.89
C TYR A 266 25.76 21.27 -6.28
N LYS A 267 26.22 20.39 -7.18
CA LYS A 267 25.55 20.05 -8.44
C LYS A 267 25.35 18.54 -8.48
N ASN A 268 24.10 18.07 -8.55
CA ASN A 268 23.74 16.65 -8.59
C ASN A 268 24.40 15.81 -7.47
N ASN A 269 24.24 16.27 -6.22
CA ASN A 269 24.81 15.65 -5.01
C ASN A 269 26.36 15.58 -4.99
N ARG A 270 27.05 16.36 -5.84
CA ARG A 270 28.51 16.49 -5.80
C ARG A 270 28.89 17.88 -5.33
N LYS A 271 29.78 17.96 -4.33
CA LYS A 271 30.40 19.22 -3.89
C LYS A 271 31.17 19.83 -5.06
N THR A 272 30.92 21.10 -5.34
CA THR A 272 31.51 21.82 -6.49
C THR A 272 32.36 23.01 -6.05
N SER A 273 31.94 23.72 -5.00
CA SER A 273 32.68 24.82 -4.41
C SER A 273 32.52 24.82 -2.90
N ILE A 274 33.58 25.22 -2.20
CA ILE A 274 33.63 25.44 -0.76
C ILE A 274 34.21 26.83 -0.55
N THR A 275 33.52 27.68 0.19
CA THR A 275 33.97 29.02 0.56
C THR A 275 33.83 29.18 2.07
N TRP A 276 34.87 29.66 2.73
CA TRP A 276 34.82 29.99 4.15
C TRP A 276 34.41 31.44 4.31
N LEU A 277 33.26 31.69 4.92
CA LEU A 277 32.76 33.03 5.23
C LEU A 277 33.42 33.55 6.50
N THR A 278 34.71 33.82 6.37
CA THR A 278 35.60 34.37 7.40
C THR A 278 36.34 35.58 6.85
N ASP A 279 36.91 36.40 7.74
CA ASP A 279 37.74 37.56 7.40
C ASP A 279 38.93 37.25 6.46
N SER A 280 39.43 36.02 6.50
CA SER A 280 40.58 35.54 5.75
C SER A 280 40.22 34.56 4.63
N SER A 281 38.93 34.27 4.43
CA SER A 281 38.42 33.26 3.50
C SER A 281 39.02 31.86 3.73
N LYS A 282 39.43 31.55 4.97
CA LYS A 282 40.02 30.29 5.41
C LYS A 282 39.27 29.74 6.62
N GLU A 283 39.36 28.42 6.83
CA GLU A 283 38.68 27.68 7.90
C GLU A 283 38.91 28.26 9.31
N ASN A 284 40.13 28.70 9.61
CA ASN A 284 40.50 29.21 10.94
C ASN A 284 40.37 30.74 11.07
N GLY A 285 39.70 31.41 10.13
CA GLY A 285 39.49 32.86 10.18
C GLY A 285 38.42 33.29 11.18
N THR A 286 38.32 34.59 11.41
CA THR A 286 37.23 35.18 12.21
C THR A 286 35.92 35.06 11.43
N LEU A 287 34.89 34.47 12.05
CA LEU A 287 33.60 34.25 11.40
C LEU A 287 32.90 35.54 10.99
N LEU A 288 32.33 35.53 9.79
CA LEU A 288 31.35 36.52 9.36
C LEU A 288 29.97 36.09 9.85
N ASN A 289 29.36 36.90 10.72
CA ASN A 289 28.05 36.60 11.29
C ASN A 289 26.95 37.06 10.34
N ALA A 290 26.06 36.15 9.98
CA ALA A 290 24.93 36.46 9.12
C ALA A 290 23.75 37.03 9.93
N LYS A 291 23.25 38.20 9.54
CA LYS A 291 22.09 38.86 10.16
C LYS A 291 21.27 39.57 9.09
N ILE A 292 19.94 39.51 9.24
CA ILE A 292 19.01 40.25 8.40
C ILE A 292 18.68 41.57 9.08
N PRO A 293 18.95 42.72 8.45
CA PRO A 293 18.61 44.02 9.03
C PRO A 293 17.11 44.15 9.31
N TYR A 294 16.77 44.85 10.38
CA TYR A 294 15.36 45.07 10.75
C TYR A 294 14.63 45.96 9.74
N GLU A 295 15.37 46.78 9.01
CA GLU A 295 14.91 47.74 8.02
C GLU A 295 14.71 47.11 6.64
N LEU A 296 15.17 45.87 6.43
CA LEU A 296 14.99 45.18 5.14
C LEU A 296 13.49 44.89 4.94
N ARG A 297 12.94 45.43 3.86
CA ARG A 297 11.54 45.25 3.44
C ARG A 297 11.53 44.68 2.03
N THR A 298 11.69 43.37 1.91
CA THR A 298 11.71 42.68 0.61
C THR A 298 10.98 41.34 0.66
N TYR A 299 10.88 40.69 -0.50
CA TYR A 299 10.27 39.38 -0.68
C TYR A 299 11.35 38.36 -1.04
N LEU A 300 11.13 37.10 -0.68
CA LEU A 300 11.84 36.00 -1.30
C LEU A 300 11.23 35.81 -2.69
N ILE A 301 12.07 35.96 -3.71
CA ILE A 301 11.69 35.88 -5.11
C ILE A 301 12.29 34.60 -5.70
N VAL A 302 11.47 33.81 -6.40
CA VAL A 302 11.91 32.61 -7.12
C VAL A 302 11.57 32.75 -8.60
N GLY A 303 12.55 32.52 -9.46
CA GLY A 303 12.43 32.47 -10.92
C GLY A 303 12.27 33.83 -11.62
N ALA A 304 12.61 34.94 -10.99
CA ALA A 304 12.53 36.25 -11.63
C ALA A 304 13.56 36.37 -12.76
N ASN A 305 13.11 36.52 -14.00
CA ASN A 305 13.96 36.51 -15.20
C ASN A 305 14.69 35.17 -15.44
N TYR A 306 14.32 34.10 -14.74
CA TYR A 306 14.78 32.76 -15.09
C TYR A 306 14.05 32.29 -16.35
N ILE A 307 14.77 31.61 -17.26
CA ILE A 307 14.20 31.03 -18.48
C ILE A 307 14.42 29.53 -18.48
N GLY A 308 13.40 28.80 -18.04
CA GLY A 308 13.48 27.36 -17.82
C GLY A 308 12.42 26.85 -16.85
N ASN A 309 12.58 25.61 -16.40
CA ASN A 309 11.74 25.03 -15.36
C ASN A 309 12.48 24.95 -14.03
N ILE A 310 11.75 25.18 -12.93
CA ILE A 310 12.18 24.94 -11.56
C ILE A 310 11.23 23.91 -10.95
N ASP A 311 11.78 22.99 -10.18
CA ASP A 311 11.02 21.98 -9.44
C ASP A 311 11.62 21.80 -8.03
N GLU A 312 10.80 21.37 -7.07
CA GLU A 312 11.18 21.17 -5.65
C GLU A 312 12.08 22.28 -5.05
N PHE A 313 11.57 23.51 -4.93
CA PHE A 313 12.33 24.57 -4.25
C PHE A 313 12.20 24.43 -2.72
N VAL A 314 13.31 24.15 -2.05
CA VAL A 314 13.35 23.81 -0.62
C VAL A 314 14.33 24.71 0.14
N ILE A 315 13.94 25.12 1.34
CA ILE A 315 14.80 25.77 2.34
C ILE A 315 14.69 24.97 3.64
N GLU A 316 15.84 24.53 4.16
CA GLU A 316 15.96 23.80 5.42
C GLU A 316 16.81 24.58 6.44
N LYS A 317 16.45 24.46 7.72
CA LYS A 317 17.11 25.08 8.88
C LYS A 317 18.25 24.21 9.44
N LYS A 318 18.95 23.50 8.55
CA LYS A 318 20.06 22.60 8.90
C LYS A 318 21.10 22.56 7.78
N VAL A 319 22.25 21.97 8.10
CA VAL A 319 23.27 21.62 7.11
C VAL A 319 22.88 20.27 6.50
N GLU A 320 22.64 20.24 5.19
CA GLU A 320 22.53 19.00 4.43
C GLU A 320 23.78 18.82 3.57
N ASP A 321 24.37 17.62 3.60
CA ASP A 321 25.58 17.29 2.86
C ASP A 321 25.46 16.07 1.95
N GLU A 322 24.33 15.36 1.98
CA GLU A 322 23.97 14.27 1.08
C GLU A 322 22.51 14.43 0.59
N PHE A 323 22.29 14.28 -0.71
CA PHE A 323 20.97 14.42 -1.34
C PHE A 323 20.55 13.11 -2.03
N ASP A 324 19.44 12.51 -1.62
CA ASP A 324 18.80 11.41 -2.36
C ASP A 324 18.01 11.95 -3.55
N LEU A 325 18.67 11.99 -4.71
CA LEU A 325 18.10 12.52 -5.95
C LEU A 325 17.34 11.47 -6.77
N SER A 326 17.13 10.26 -6.24
CA SER A 326 16.38 9.22 -6.94
C SER A 326 14.90 9.61 -7.11
N LEU A 327 14.26 9.15 -8.19
CA LEU A 327 12.82 9.34 -8.36
C LEU A 327 12.02 8.57 -7.31
N TYR A 328 12.47 7.35 -7.01
CA TYR A 328 11.94 6.50 -5.96
C TYR A 328 13.05 6.17 -4.96
N SER A 329 12.83 6.53 -3.70
CA SER A 329 13.82 6.33 -2.64
C SER A 329 14.26 4.86 -2.52
N LYS A 330 15.56 4.66 -2.33
CA LYS A 330 16.19 3.33 -2.20
C LYS A 330 15.68 2.52 -1.01
N TYR A 331 15.11 3.19 0.00
CA TYR A 331 14.46 2.52 1.14
C TYR A 331 13.19 1.77 0.73
N GLY A 332 12.65 2.06 -0.46
CA GLY A 332 11.49 1.38 -1.01
C GLY A 332 10.21 1.69 -0.27
N GLY A 333 9.24 0.78 -0.35
CA GLY A 333 7.96 0.91 0.33
C GLY A 333 7.48 -0.42 0.93
N GLU A 334 6.49 -0.34 1.80
CA GLU A 334 5.96 -1.51 2.51
C GLU A 334 4.44 -1.47 2.58
N MET A 335 3.82 -2.62 2.37
CA MET A 335 2.39 -2.85 2.56
C MET A 335 2.19 -4.04 3.49
N VAL A 336 1.38 -3.86 4.53
CA VAL A 336 1.10 -4.90 5.54
C VAL A 336 -0.40 -5.14 5.62
N SER A 337 -0.80 -6.41 5.61
CA SER A 337 -2.21 -6.79 5.74
C SER A 337 -2.72 -6.66 7.18
N LYS A 338 -4.03 -6.68 7.38
CA LYS A 338 -4.64 -7.03 8.66
C LYS A 338 -4.34 -8.50 8.99
N LEU A 339 -4.57 -8.88 10.24
CA LEU A 339 -4.61 -10.29 10.60
C LEU A 339 -5.83 -10.94 9.95
N ILE A 340 -5.60 -12.03 9.23
CA ILE A 340 -6.62 -12.78 8.50
C ILE A 340 -6.82 -14.10 9.23
N ASP A 341 -8.08 -14.43 9.55
CA ASP A 341 -8.49 -15.73 10.05
C ASP A 341 -8.85 -16.66 8.89
N LEU A 342 -8.16 -17.80 8.76
CA LEU A 342 -8.45 -18.86 7.79
C LEU A 342 -9.56 -19.82 8.26
N GLU A 343 -10.21 -19.52 9.39
CA GLU A 343 -11.31 -20.23 10.06
C GLU A 343 -10.91 -21.54 10.75
N TYR A 344 -10.01 -22.32 10.14
CA TYR A 344 -9.65 -23.66 10.58
C TYR A 344 -8.19 -23.75 11.03
N TYR A 345 -7.95 -24.53 12.08
CA TYR A 345 -6.61 -24.81 12.58
C TYR A 345 -5.79 -25.56 11.54
N SER A 346 -4.48 -25.36 11.56
CA SER A 346 -3.53 -26.09 10.72
C SER A 346 -3.89 -26.05 9.22
N SER A 347 -4.44 -24.93 8.74
CA SER A 347 -4.69 -24.71 7.32
C SER A 347 -3.37 -24.56 6.57
N ASP A 348 -3.24 -25.25 5.43
CA ASP A 348 -2.01 -25.28 4.63
C ASP A 348 -2.03 -24.21 3.55
N ILE A 349 -1.07 -23.30 3.56
CA ILE A 349 -0.91 -22.31 2.50
C ILE A 349 -0.02 -22.90 1.42
N ILE A 350 -0.63 -23.10 0.26
CA ILE A 350 -0.01 -23.76 -0.89
C ILE A 350 0.82 -22.79 -1.71
N ASN A 351 0.32 -21.56 -1.90
CA ASN A 351 1.01 -20.58 -2.72
C ASN A 351 0.56 -19.15 -2.40
N ILE A 352 1.49 -18.20 -2.55
CA ILE A 352 1.22 -16.76 -2.56
C ILE A 352 1.70 -16.19 -3.88
N GLU A 353 0.77 -15.74 -4.72
CA GLU A 353 1.04 -15.17 -6.04
C GLU A 353 0.78 -13.67 -6.04
N LEU A 354 1.66 -12.93 -6.72
CA LEU A 354 1.48 -11.50 -6.96
C LEU A 354 1.18 -11.27 -8.44
N SER A 355 0.11 -10.50 -8.71
CA SER A 355 -0.10 -9.86 -10.00
C SER A 355 0.61 -8.51 -9.96
N SER A 356 1.68 -8.35 -10.73
CA SER A 356 2.55 -7.17 -10.66
C SER A 356 3.19 -6.82 -11.99
N ILE A 357 3.60 -5.57 -12.15
CA ILE A 357 4.46 -5.10 -13.25
C ILE A 357 5.83 -4.78 -12.65
N LEU A 358 6.85 -5.51 -13.09
CA LEU A 358 8.25 -5.31 -12.65
C LEU A 358 9.06 -4.78 -13.82
N GLU A 359 9.48 -3.52 -13.72
CA GLU A 359 10.34 -2.87 -14.71
C GLU A 359 11.79 -2.85 -14.22
N LYS A 360 12.77 -2.92 -15.12
CA LYS A 360 14.19 -2.56 -14.88
C LYS A 360 14.76 -2.99 -13.52
N GLN A 361 14.69 -4.29 -13.20
CA GLN A 361 15.23 -4.89 -11.97
C GLN A 361 14.55 -4.45 -10.66
N THR A 362 13.35 -3.89 -10.72
CA THR A 362 12.50 -3.70 -9.53
C THR A 362 12.09 -5.04 -8.93
N ILE A 363 11.83 -5.05 -7.62
CA ILE A 363 11.56 -6.29 -6.88
C ILE A 363 10.38 -6.09 -5.94
N LEU A 364 9.49 -7.09 -5.90
CA LEU A 364 8.54 -7.29 -4.81
C LEU A 364 8.99 -8.50 -3.97
N SER A 365 9.05 -8.33 -2.65
CA SER A 365 9.34 -9.43 -1.72
C SER A 365 8.19 -9.64 -0.76
N VAL A 366 7.64 -10.85 -0.75
CA VAL A 366 6.59 -11.26 0.18
C VAL A 366 7.20 -11.82 1.46
N TYR A 367 6.67 -11.40 2.58
CA TYR A 367 6.90 -11.92 3.91
C TYR A 367 5.56 -12.31 4.52
N TYR A 368 5.57 -13.29 5.39
CA TYR A 368 4.39 -13.74 6.12
C TYR A 368 4.73 -14.03 7.58
N ARG A 369 3.71 -14.05 8.41
CA ARG A 369 3.75 -14.68 9.73
C ARG A 369 2.42 -15.37 9.97
N ILE A 370 2.47 -16.48 10.70
CA ILE A 370 1.32 -17.37 10.86
C ILE A 370 1.33 -17.99 12.25
N SER A 371 0.15 -18.24 12.80
CA SER A 371 -0.07 -18.85 14.12
C SER A 371 -1.39 -19.60 14.16
N GLU A 372 -1.50 -20.57 15.06
CA GLU A 372 -2.78 -21.23 15.37
C GLU A 372 -3.66 -20.33 16.26
N ASP A 373 -3.03 -19.55 17.13
CA ASP A 373 -3.70 -18.61 18.02
C ASP A 373 -3.74 -17.21 17.43
N PHE A 374 -4.79 -16.47 17.76
CA PHE A 374 -4.90 -15.06 17.44
C PHE A 374 -3.74 -14.29 18.08
N PHE A 375 -3.14 -13.35 17.34
CA PHE A 375 -2.07 -12.50 17.83
C PHE A 375 -2.28 -11.04 17.43
N ASN A 376 -1.74 -10.12 18.22
CA ASN A 376 -1.85 -8.70 17.91
C ASN A 376 -0.95 -8.32 16.73
N ILE A 377 -1.37 -7.38 15.89
CA ILE A 377 -0.56 -6.88 14.78
C ILE A 377 0.73 -6.19 15.28
N SER A 378 0.75 -5.63 16.49
CA SER A 378 1.97 -5.09 17.11
C SER A 378 2.87 -6.13 17.76
N ASP A 379 2.47 -7.40 17.79
CA ASP A 379 3.25 -8.46 18.43
C ASP A 379 4.58 -8.66 17.69
N MET A 380 5.67 -8.75 18.44
CA MET A 380 7.02 -8.98 17.92
C MET A 380 7.49 -10.42 18.16
N VAL A 381 6.75 -11.22 18.93
CA VAL A 381 7.10 -12.61 19.25
C VAL A 381 7.01 -13.50 18.02
N ILE A 382 6.03 -13.28 17.15
CA ILE A 382 5.87 -14.05 15.91
C ILE A 382 6.64 -13.34 14.78
N PRO A 383 7.80 -13.89 14.34
CA PRO A 383 8.68 -13.21 13.41
C PRO A 383 8.14 -13.27 11.99
N TRP A 384 8.45 -12.23 11.21
CA TRP A 384 8.26 -12.22 9.77
C TRP A 384 9.21 -13.21 9.09
N LYS A 385 8.66 -14.15 8.33
CA LYS A 385 9.41 -15.08 7.46
C LYS A 385 9.29 -14.64 6.01
N LYS A 386 10.39 -14.69 5.26
CA LYS A 386 10.35 -14.43 3.82
C LYS A 386 9.66 -15.61 3.12
N TYR A 387 8.72 -15.32 2.22
CA TYR A 387 8.06 -16.34 1.41
C TYR A 387 8.99 -16.85 0.30
N SER A 388 8.97 -18.16 0.11
CA SER A 388 9.51 -18.87 -1.05
C SER A 388 8.52 -19.97 -1.44
N LYS A 389 8.60 -20.47 -2.68
CA LYS A 389 7.74 -21.58 -3.12
C LYS A 389 7.95 -22.88 -2.32
N ASP A 390 9.11 -23.02 -1.69
CA ASP A 390 9.45 -24.17 -0.85
C ASP A 390 9.08 -23.96 0.63
N SER A 391 8.46 -22.82 0.97
CA SER A 391 8.04 -22.54 2.34
C SER A 391 6.89 -23.46 2.73
N ILE A 392 7.05 -24.21 3.81
CA ILE A 392 5.95 -24.94 4.45
C ILE A 392 5.26 -23.98 5.41
N ILE A 393 4.00 -23.66 5.13
CA ILE A 393 3.24 -22.63 5.85
C ILE A 393 1.92 -23.23 6.29
N GLN A 394 1.76 -23.37 7.60
CA GLN A 394 0.58 -23.96 8.21
C GLN A 394 0.14 -23.16 9.43
N GLY A 395 -1.17 -22.99 9.58
CA GLY A 395 -1.80 -22.38 10.74
C GLY A 395 -3.13 -21.71 10.39
N ARG A 396 -3.71 -20.99 11.34
CA ARG A 396 -5.04 -20.37 11.19
C ARG A 396 -5.00 -18.89 10.91
N TYR A 397 -4.20 -18.15 11.67
CA TYR A 397 -4.13 -16.70 11.56
C TYR A 397 -2.89 -16.29 10.78
N ILE A 398 -3.07 -15.72 9.59
CA ILE A 398 -1.96 -15.24 8.76
C ILE A 398 -1.97 -13.72 8.67
N GLN A 399 -0.78 -13.15 8.64
CA GLN A 399 -0.54 -11.81 8.15
C GLN A 399 0.54 -11.85 7.07
N TRP A 400 0.35 -11.08 6.00
CA TRP A 400 1.33 -10.93 4.93
C TRP A 400 1.85 -9.50 4.86
N LYS A 401 3.04 -9.36 4.28
CA LYS A 401 3.76 -8.10 4.11
C LYS A 401 4.51 -8.11 2.80
N ILE A 402 4.38 -7.06 2.01
CA ILE A 402 5.04 -6.92 0.72
C ILE A 402 5.99 -5.72 0.81
N LYS A 403 7.28 -5.97 0.55
CA LYS A 403 8.28 -4.92 0.37
C LYS A 403 8.49 -4.62 -1.10
N PHE A 404 8.48 -3.34 -1.43
CA PHE A 404 8.67 -2.78 -2.75
C PHE A 404 10.08 -2.22 -2.84
N PHE A 405 10.88 -2.68 -3.79
CA PHE A 405 12.21 -2.16 -4.04
C PHE A 405 12.27 -1.53 -5.43
N PRO A 406 12.74 -0.27 -5.54
CA PRO A 406 12.90 0.38 -6.84
C PRO A 406 14.06 -0.25 -7.62
N SER A 407 14.28 0.22 -8.84
CA SER A 407 15.51 -0.09 -9.58
C SER A 407 16.74 0.44 -8.84
N TYR A 408 17.93 -0.08 -9.16
CA TYR A 408 19.18 0.30 -8.47
C TYR A 408 19.48 1.80 -8.51
N ASP A 409 19.14 2.46 -9.62
CA ASP A 409 19.27 3.90 -9.82
C ASP A 409 18.08 4.71 -9.26
N GLY A 410 17.04 4.03 -8.77
CA GLY A 410 15.83 4.62 -8.23
C GLY A 410 14.93 5.28 -9.29
N SER A 411 15.10 4.97 -10.57
CA SER A 411 14.29 5.53 -11.67
C SER A 411 12.94 4.83 -11.87
N PHE A 412 12.79 3.58 -11.41
CA PHE A 412 11.60 2.77 -11.63
C PHE A 412 11.04 2.20 -10.32
N SER A 413 9.72 2.15 -10.20
CA SER A 413 9.00 1.49 -9.10
C SER A 413 8.30 0.24 -9.60
N PRO A 414 8.31 -0.87 -8.82
CA PRO A 414 7.43 -2.00 -9.09
C PRO A 414 5.97 -1.57 -8.89
N GLN A 415 5.06 -2.19 -9.64
CA GLN A 415 3.61 -2.03 -9.48
C GLN A 415 3.01 -3.32 -8.92
N LEU A 416 2.21 -3.21 -7.87
CA LEU A 416 1.41 -4.31 -7.34
C LEU A 416 -0.07 -4.10 -7.68
N ASN A 417 -0.69 -5.09 -8.32
CA ASN A 417 -2.10 -5.07 -8.69
C ASN A 417 -2.94 -5.96 -7.77
N ASP A 418 -2.47 -7.19 -7.51
CA ASP A 418 -3.20 -8.17 -6.72
C ASP A 418 -2.24 -9.10 -5.97
N ILE A 419 -2.73 -9.67 -4.87
CA ILE A 419 -2.15 -10.82 -4.17
C ILE A 419 -3.22 -11.91 -4.05
N ILE A 420 -2.82 -13.14 -4.37
CA ILE A 420 -3.67 -14.32 -4.28
C ILE A 420 -2.97 -15.33 -3.39
N ILE A 421 -3.59 -15.65 -2.26
CA ILE A 421 -3.14 -16.72 -1.35
C ILE A 421 -4.04 -17.93 -1.58
N THR A 422 -3.43 -19.00 -2.07
CA THR A 422 -4.09 -20.29 -2.28
C THR A 422 -3.80 -21.17 -1.07
N TYR A 423 -4.84 -21.69 -0.43
CA TYR A 423 -4.69 -22.51 0.77
C TYR A 423 -5.70 -23.66 0.81
N ILE A 424 -5.41 -24.68 1.61
CA ILE A 424 -6.28 -25.81 1.87
C ILE A 424 -6.67 -25.73 3.36
N PRO A 425 -7.95 -25.49 3.69
CA PRO A 425 -8.39 -25.52 5.08
C PRO A 425 -8.34 -26.94 5.63
N ASN A 426 -7.92 -27.12 6.88
CA ASN A 426 -8.06 -28.41 7.55
C ASN A 426 -9.46 -28.51 8.19
N LEU A 427 -10.41 -29.06 7.44
CA LEU A 427 -11.79 -29.20 7.90
C LEU A 427 -11.87 -30.20 9.06
N PRO A 428 -12.76 -29.99 10.05
CA PRO A 428 -12.95 -30.96 11.12
C PRO A 428 -13.45 -32.29 10.54
N PRO A 429 -13.19 -33.42 11.22
CA PRO A 429 -13.72 -34.71 10.79
C PRO A 429 -15.24 -34.69 10.70
N ALA A 430 -15.79 -35.55 9.85
CA ALA A 430 -17.20 -35.84 9.82
C ALA A 430 -17.66 -36.41 11.19
N PRO A 431 -18.89 -36.11 11.63
CA PRO A 431 -19.44 -36.74 12.82
C PRO A 431 -19.52 -38.27 12.62
N PRO A 432 -19.17 -39.08 13.65
CA PRO A 432 -19.32 -40.53 13.61
C PRO A 432 -20.75 -40.94 13.26
N LYS A 433 -20.90 -42.03 12.50
CA LYS A 433 -22.20 -42.53 12.03
C LYS A 433 -22.42 -43.97 12.45
N GLU A 434 -23.69 -44.41 12.37
CA GLU A 434 -24.11 -45.79 12.66
C GLU A 434 -23.72 -46.23 14.07
N LEU A 435 -24.01 -45.38 15.06
CA LEU A 435 -23.77 -45.71 16.46
C LEU A 435 -24.65 -46.89 16.88
N LYS A 436 -24.03 -47.85 17.57
CA LYS A 436 -24.67 -49.04 18.12
C LYS A 436 -24.19 -49.24 19.54
N TYR A 437 -25.06 -49.79 20.38
CA TYR A 437 -24.70 -50.24 21.72
C TYR A 437 -25.02 -51.72 21.91
N GLU A 438 -24.23 -52.38 22.76
CA GLU A 438 -24.44 -53.75 23.22
C GLU A 438 -24.27 -53.76 24.74
N LEU A 439 -25.33 -54.17 25.44
CA LEU A 439 -25.30 -54.33 26.90
C LEU A 439 -24.61 -55.65 27.25
N MET A 440 -23.68 -55.59 28.18
CA MET A 440 -22.83 -56.70 28.62
C MET A 440 -23.04 -56.97 30.12
N GLU A 441 -22.45 -58.04 30.63
CA GLU A 441 -22.45 -58.32 32.07
C GLU A 441 -21.73 -57.22 32.88
N ASN A 442 -21.99 -57.18 34.19
CA ASN A 442 -21.35 -56.23 35.13
C ASN A 442 -21.59 -54.74 34.79
N SER A 443 -22.80 -54.41 34.30
CA SER A 443 -23.22 -53.06 33.94
C SER A 443 -22.30 -52.37 32.91
N GLN A 444 -21.68 -53.18 32.05
CA GLN A 444 -20.87 -52.70 30.94
C GLN A 444 -21.73 -52.48 29.70
N VAL A 445 -21.45 -51.41 28.96
CA VAL A 445 -22.03 -51.15 27.65
C VAL A 445 -20.92 -50.93 26.64
N LYS A 446 -20.91 -51.73 25.57
CA LYS A 446 -20.03 -51.51 24.43
C LYS A 446 -20.73 -50.60 23.44
N ILE A 447 -20.14 -49.44 23.19
CA ILE A 447 -20.62 -48.46 22.22
C ILE A 447 -19.67 -48.49 21.04
N SER A 448 -20.19 -48.68 19.84
CA SER A 448 -19.40 -48.78 18.61
C SER A 448 -20.01 -47.96 17.48
N TRP A 449 -19.17 -47.51 16.57
CA TRP A 449 -19.58 -46.68 15.42
C TRP A 449 -18.76 -47.03 14.19
N ARG A 450 -19.22 -46.56 13.03
CA ARG A 450 -18.46 -46.68 11.79
C ARG A 450 -17.25 -45.76 11.85
N LYS A 451 -16.06 -46.31 11.60
CA LYS A 451 -14.80 -45.56 11.61
C LYS A 451 -14.81 -44.47 10.52
N ASN A 452 -14.40 -43.27 10.91
CA ASN A 452 -14.07 -42.17 10.01
C ASN A 452 -12.94 -42.55 9.02
N LEU A 453 -13.00 -42.02 7.80
CA LEU A 453 -12.08 -42.35 6.70
C LEU A 453 -10.94 -41.34 6.54
N GLU A 454 -11.03 -40.21 7.25
CA GLU A 454 -10.07 -39.12 7.28
C GLU A 454 -8.70 -39.63 7.74
N THR A 455 -7.65 -39.31 6.98
CA THR A 455 -6.29 -39.84 7.16
C THR A 455 -5.58 -39.22 8.37
N ASP A 456 -6.02 -38.05 8.80
CA ASP A 456 -5.52 -37.29 9.93
C ASP A 456 -6.38 -37.47 11.20
N LEU A 457 -7.27 -38.46 11.22
CA LEU A 457 -8.06 -38.80 12.41
C LEU A 457 -7.13 -39.07 13.63
N TYR A 458 -7.41 -38.37 14.74
CA TYR A 458 -6.71 -38.54 16.02
C TYR A 458 -7.46 -39.52 16.94
N GLY A 459 -8.78 -39.46 16.97
CA GLY A 459 -9.62 -40.35 17.78
C GLY A 459 -11.02 -39.80 18.01
N TYR A 460 -11.66 -40.26 19.07
CA TYR A 460 -13.05 -39.94 19.38
C TYR A 460 -13.22 -39.55 20.85
N TYR A 461 -14.07 -38.55 21.07
CA TYR A 461 -14.54 -38.15 22.39
C TYR A 461 -15.98 -38.64 22.56
N VAL A 462 -16.18 -39.54 23.52
CA VAL A 462 -17.48 -40.15 23.84
C VAL A 462 -18.08 -39.40 25.02
N TYR A 463 -19.19 -38.71 24.75
CA TYR A 463 -19.91 -37.91 25.72
C TYR A 463 -21.13 -38.69 26.22
N TYR A 464 -21.31 -38.80 27.52
CA TYR A 464 -22.46 -39.50 28.13
C TYR A 464 -23.09 -38.69 29.27
N GLY A 465 -24.39 -38.82 29.48
CA GLY A 465 -25.10 -38.19 30.59
C GLY A 465 -26.54 -38.66 30.74
N TYR A 466 -27.27 -38.08 31.69
CA TYR A 466 -28.65 -38.50 32.01
C TYR A 466 -29.73 -37.78 31.22
N LYS A 467 -29.36 -36.84 30.34
CA LYS A 467 -30.32 -36.02 29.61
C LYS A 467 -29.83 -35.74 28.20
N SER A 468 -30.76 -35.80 27.25
CA SER A 468 -30.49 -35.49 25.85
C SER A 468 -29.83 -34.12 25.69
N GLY A 469 -28.73 -34.07 24.93
CA GLY A 469 -27.94 -32.86 24.71
C GLY A 469 -27.16 -32.35 25.93
N PHE A 470 -27.21 -33.03 27.08
CA PHE A 470 -26.47 -32.67 28.30
C PHE A 470 -25.68 -33.87 28.83
N TYR A 471 -24.44 -33.96 28.35
CA TYR A 471 -23.57 -35.13 28.54
C TYR A 471 -22.49 -34.91 29.61
N ILE A 472 -22.81 -34.27 30.73
CA ILE A 472 -21.86 -34.08 31.84
C ILE A 472 -22.14 -35.14 32.90
N ASN A 473 -21.21 -36.08 33.06
CA ASN A 473 -21.37 -37.21 33.98
C ASN A 473 -19.99 -37.79 34.39
N ASN A 474 -19.96 -38.52 35.50
CA ASN A 474 -18.76 -39.15 36.09
C ASN A 474 -18.99 -40.58 36.58
N ASP A 475 -20.06 -41.24 36.13
CA ASP A 475 -20.41 -42.59 36.56
C ASP A 475 -19.53 -43.66 35.95
N ALA A 476 -18.98 -43.43 34.75
CA ALA A 476 -18.18 -44.44 34.06
C ALA A 476 -16.85 -44.63 34.78
N LEU A 477 -16.48 -45.90 35.01
CA LEU A 477 -15.16 -46.23 35.57
C LEU A 477 -14.01 -45.78 34.66
N GLU A 478 -14.25 -45.72 33.36
CA GLU A 478 -13.28 -45.34 32.33
C GLU A 478 -13.01 -43.83 32.31
N GLY A 479 -13.82 -43.04 33.02
CA GLY A 479 -13.56 -41.63 33.26
C GLY A 479 -14.80 -40.74 33.16
N LYS A 480 -14.60 -39.48 33.52
CA LYS A 480 -15.62 -38.44 33.37
C LYS A 480 -15.90 -38.19 31.89
N SER A 481 -17.14 -37.89 31.56
CA SER A 481 -17.52 -37.45 30.22
C SER A 481 -16.84 -36.11 29.87
N PRO A 482 -16.23 -35.97 28.66
CA PRO A 482 -16.06 -37.00 27.65
C PRO A 482 -14.89 -37.96 27.94
N VAL A 483 -15.05 -39.23 27.56
CA VAL A 483 -13.98 -40.23 27.57
C VAL A 483 -13.35 -40.33 26.17
N PHE A 484 -12.02 -40.39 26.09
CA PHE A 484 -11.31 -40.46 24.81
C PHE A 484 -10.95 -41.90 24.42
N THR A 485 -11.04 -42.23 23.13
CA THR A 485 -10.57 -43.49 22.56
C THR A 485 -10.04 -43.29 21.13
N THR A 486 -9.02 -44.05 20.74
CA THR A 486 -8.52 -44.10 19.36
C THR A 486 -9.24 -45.14 18.51
N GLU A 487 -9.96 -46.06 19.16
CA GLU A 487 -10.73 -47.11 18.51
C GLU A 487 -12.10 -46.60 18.06
N ASN A 488 -12.74 -47.29 17.13
CA ASN A 488 -14.13 -47.00 16.73
C ASN A 488 -15.18 -47.63 17.67
N TYR A 489 -14.77 -47.91 18.91
CA TYR A 489 -15.62 -48.37 19.99
C TYR A 489 -15.04 -47.99 21.35
N ILE A 490 -15.89 -48.02 22.37
CA ILE A 490 -15.50 -47.95 23.78
C ILE A 490 -16.40 -48.89 24.59
N ILE A 491 -15.89 -49.41 25.70
CA ILE A 491 -16.71 -50.10 26.71
C ILE A 491 -16.77 -49.18 27.92
N LEU A 492 -17.97 -48.84 28.36
CA LEU A 492 -18.19 -48.03 29.57
C LEU A 492 -18.82 -48.90 30.65
N THR A 493 -18.29 -48.85 31.86
CA THR A 493 -18.86 -49.50 33.04
C THR A 493 -19.67 -48.45 33.80
N LEU A 494 -21.00 -48.49 33.66
CA LEU A 494 -21.93 -47.46 34.14
C LEU A 494 -22.75 -47.98 35.33
N LYS A 495 -23.51 -47.09 36.00
CA LYS A 495 -24.41 -47.54 37.07
C LYS A 495 -25.52 -48.44 36.52
N PRO A 496 -25.92 -49.51 37.21
CA PRO A 496 -27.03 -50.36 36.81
C PRO A 496 -28.37 -49.60 36.79
N GLU A 497 -29.34 -50.14 36.07
CA GLU A 497 -30.73 -49.66 35.99
C GLU A 497 -30.89 -48.16 35.64
N THR A 498 -29.88 -47.55 35.02
CA THR A 498 -29.81 -46.10 34.79
C THR A 498 -29.85 -45.79 33.29
N GLU A 499 -30.62 -44.78 32.91
CA GLU A 499 -30.76 -44.33 31.53
C GLU A 499 -29.66 -43.33 31.16
N TYR A 500 -28.99 -43.57 30.04
CA TYR A 500 -27.92 -42.73 29.53
C TYR A 500 -28.17 -42.32 28.08
N PHE A 501 -27.80 -41.08 27.80
CA PHE A 501 -27.75 -40.46 26.48
C PHE A 501 -26.29 -40.33 26.09
N VAL A 502 -25.92 -40.82 24.90
CA VAL A 502 -24.55 -40.82 24.41
C VAL A 502 -24.45 -40.19 23.03
N ALA A 503 -23.50 -39.29 22.86
CA ALA A 503 -23.10 -38.74 21.58
C ALA A 503 -21.58 -38.68 21.46
N ILE A 504 -21.07 -38.72 20.23
CA ILE A 504 -19.64 -38.88 19.97
C ILE A 504 -19.18 -37.79 19.02
N LYS A 505 -17.98 -37.26 19.26
CA LYS A 505 -17.27 -36.40 18.31
C LYS A 505 -15.98 -37.07 17.86
N ALA A 506 -15.72 -37.07 16.56
CA ALA A 506 -14.41 -37.37 16.02
C ALA A 506 -13.50 -36.14 16.21
N ALA A 507 -12.20 -36.36 16.33
CA ALA A 507 -11.20 -35.31 16.39
C ALA A 507 -10.02 -35.63 15.48
N ASP A 508 -9.44 -34.60 14.87
CA ASP A 508 -8.28 -34.70 13.99
C ASP A 508 -6.96 -34.42 14.72
N LYS A 509 -5.87 -34.51 13.96
CA LYS A 509 -4.50 -34.21 14.39
C LYS A 509 -4.14 -32.72 14.22
N ALA A 510 -5.09 -31.84 13.88
CA ALA A 510 -4.84 -30.40 13.83
C ALA A 510 -4.46 -29.86 15.21
N ALA A 511 -3.96 -28.62 15.25
CA ALA A 511 -3.76 -27.92 16.50
C ALA A 511 -5.04 -27.94 17.35
N TYR A 512 -4.88 -28.28 18.64
CA TYR A 512 -5.98 -28.42 19.61
C TYR A 512 -7.01 -29.52 19.32
N HIS A 513 -6.73 -30.46 18.41
CA HIS A 513 -7.58 -31.59 18.04
C HIS A 513 -8.99 -31.14 17.64
N GLN A 514 -9.10 -30.53 16.47
CA GLN A 514 -10.32 -29.94 16.00
C GLN A 514 -11.42 -31.02 15.90
N LYS A 515 -12.59 -30.72 16.48
CA LYS A 515 -13.64 -31.72 16.72
C LYS A 515 -14.76 -31.58 15.70
N SER A 516 -15.32 -32.71 15.30
CA SER A 516 -16.56 -32.77 14.53
C SER A 516 -17.75 -32.16 15.28
N GLN A 517 -18.86 -32.00 14.58
CA GLN A 517 -20.17 -31.91 15.23
C GLN A 517 -20.48 -33.22 15.99
N PHE A 518 -21.46 -33.18 16.88
CA PHE A 518 -21.93 -34.41 17.54
C PHE A 518 -22.50 -35.38 16.51
N SER A 519 -22.25 -36.67 16.72
CA SER A 519 -23.00 -37.75 16.09
C SER A 519 -24.49 -37.66 16.41
N GLU A 520 -25.28 -38.53 15.78
CA GLU A 520 -26.60 -38.87 16.31
C GLU A 520 -26.47 -39.38 17.75
N GLU A 521 -27.48 -39.07 18.56
CA GLU A 521 -27.55 -39.48 19.96
C GLU A 521 -28.16 -40.87 20.06
N ILE A 522 -27.57 -41.73 20.88
CA ILE A 522 -28.16 -43.01 21.25
C ILE A 522 -28.59 -42.99 22.71
N VAL A 523 -29.67 -43.72 23.01
CA VAL A 523 -30.24 -43.82 24.35
C VAL A 523 -30.38 -45.29 24.73
N PHE A 524 -29.95 -45.63 25.93
CA PHE A 524 -30.10 -46.97 26.48
C PHE A 524 -30.22 -46.93 28.00
N ARG A 525 -30.69 -48.03 28.57
CA ARG A 525 -30.71 -48.25 30.02
C ARG A 525 -29.83 -49.45 30.35
N THR A 526 -28.97 -49.29 31.35
CA THR A 526 -28.11 -50.38 31.84
C THR A 526 -28.90 -51.43 32.60
N PHE A 527 -28.41 -52.67 32.57
CA PHE A 527 -28.96 -53.77 33.37
C PHE A 527 -28.31 -53.85 34.75
#